data_AF-A0A2V9HLP9-F1
#
_entry.id   AF-A0A2V9HLP9-F1
#
_cell.length_a   1.000
_cell.length_b   1.000
_cell.length_c   1.000
_cell.angle_alpha   90.00
_cell.angle_beta   90.00
_cell.angle_gamma   90.00
#
_symmetry.space_group_name_H-M   'P 1'
#
loop_
_entity.id
_entity.type
_entity.pdbx_description
1 polymer ?
#
loop_
_entity_poly.entity_id
_entity_poly.type
_entity_poly.pdbx_seq_one_letter_code
_entity_poly.pdbx_strand_id
1 'polypeptide(L)'
;MHRKETDHGLQLERNTLRFLCSVLIKSGTRVEICKLLDPRVFEDALQRVVFEEIRELGSIDSRRLRELLPARVANRGFPDFDLKELLAPNEVSEKEIDQLFESALQLLDLSHPDKGLLTE
;
A
#
# COMPACT_ATOMS: atom_id res chain seq x y z
N MET A 1 15.31 4.33 22.96
CA MET A 1 14.65 3.05 22.57
C MET A 1 13.74 3.24 21.34
N HIS A 2 14.15 3.98 20.30
CA HIS A 2 13.25 4.43 19.20
C HIS A 2 13.39 3.67 17.87
N ARG A 3 14.06 2.51 17.83
CA ARG A 3 14.26 1.77 16.56
C ARG A 3 13.11 0.83 16.18
N LYS A 4 12.24 0.46 17.14
CA LYS A 4 11.21 -0.57 16.91
C LYS A 4 9.91 0.00 16.33
N GLU A 5 9.51 1.21 16.71
CA GLU A 5 8.25 1.82 16.23
C GLU A 5 8.31 2.15 14.74
N THR A 6 9.45 2.66 14.26
CA THR A 6 9.69 2.97 12.84
C THR A 6 9.68 1.72 11.97
N ASP A 7 10.29 0.61 12.41
CA ASP A 7 10.29 -0.65 11.66
C ASP A 7 8.87 -1.23 11.49
N HIS A 8 8.01 -1.06 12.51
CA HIS A 8 6.61 -1.50 12.44
C HIS A 8 5.78 -0.65 11.47
N GLY A 9 5.95 0.68 11.46
CA GLY A 9 5.27 1.57 10.52
C GLY A 9 5.65 1.29 9.06
N LEU A 10 6.94 1.11 8.80
CA LEU A 10 7.45 0.76 7.47
C LEU A 10 6.91 -0.58 6.97
N GLN A 11 6.77 -1.58 7.85
CA GLN A 11 6.19 -2.87 7.50
C GLN A 11 4.68 -2.77 7.25
N LEU A 12 3.98 -1.90 7.97
CA LEU A 12 2.54 -1.66 7.81
C LEU A 12 2.24 -1.05 6.43
N GLU A 13 2.99 0.00 6.06
CA GLU A 13 2.92 0.60 4.73
C GLU A 13 3.19 -0.45 3.65
N ARG A 14 4.25 -1.25 3.83
CA ARG A 14 4.68 -2.22 2.83
C ARG A 14 3.61 -3.29 2.64
N ASN A 15 3.04 -3.79 3.73
CA ASN A 15 1.96 -4.76 3.67
C ASN A 15 0.72 -4.19 2.97
N THR A 16 0.41 -2.91 3.20
CA THR A 16 -0.68 -2.23 2.50
C THR A 16 -0.40 -2.14 0.98
N LEU A 17 0.81 -1.78 0.58
CA LEU A 17 1.19 -1.76 -0.84
C LEU A 17 1.14 -3.16 -1.47
N ARG A 18 1.57 -4.19 -0.74
CA ARG A 18 1.46 -5.60 -1.16
C ARG A 18 0.01 -6.02 -1.35
N PHE A 19 -0.87 -5.62 -0.44
CA PHE A 19 -2.32 -5.85 -0.54
C PHE A 19 -2.89 -5.22 -1.82
N LEU A 20 -2.61 -3.93 -2.05
CA LEU A 20 -3.11 -3.21 -3.22
C LEU A 20 -2.57 -3.78 -4.54
N CYS A 21 -1.35 -4.30 -4.54
CA CYS A 21 -0.76 -4.95 -5.71
C CYS A 21 -1.23 -6.41 -5.90
N SER A 22 -2.01 -6.99 -4.97
CA SER A 22 -2.38 -8.41 -5.03
C SER A 22 -3.28 -8.73 -6.23
N VAL A 23 -3.04 -9.90 -6.86
CA VAL A 23 -3.90 -10.43 -7.93
C VAL A 23 -5.24 -10.97 -7.39
N LEU A 24 -5.33 -11.21 -6.08
CA LEU A 24 -6.55 -11.64 -5.42
C LEU A 24 -7.54 -10.48 -5.22
N ILE A 25 -7.06 -9.23 -5.29
CA ILE A 25 -7.90 -8.05 -5.12
C ILE A 25 -8.38 -7.54 -6.48
N LYS A 26 -9.70 -7.40 -6.60
CA LYS A 26 -10.32 -6.82 -7.81
C LYS A 26 -9.94 -5.35 -7.92
N SER A 27 -9.74 -4.89 -9.15
CA SER A 27 -9.33 -3.51 -9.42
C SER A 27 -10.30 -2.46 -8.86
N GLY A 28 -11.61 -2.74 -8.90
CA GLY A 28 -12.62 -1.87 -8.28
C GLY A 28 -12.43 -1.71 -6.77
N THR A 29 -12.23 -2.81 -6.04
CA THR A 29 -11.98 -2.78 -4.59
C THR A 29 -10.71 -2.00 -4.26
N ARG A 30 -9.63 -2.19 -5.03
CA ARG A 30 -8.39 -1.43 -4.87
C ARG A 30 -8.62 0.07 -5.03
N VAL A 31 -9.37 0.48 -6.05
CA VAL A 31 -9.69 1.90 -6.30
C VAL A 31 -10.44 2.51 -5.11
N GLU A 32 -11.43 1.81 -4.56
CA GLU A 32 -12.15 2.31 -3.38
C GLU A 32 -11.24 2.47 -2.17
N ILE A 33 -10.34 1.51 -1.92
CA ILE A 33 -9.38 1.62 -0.82
C ILE A 33 -8.39 2.78 -1.04
N CYS A 34 -7.89 2.96 -2.26
CA CYS A 34 -7.02 4.09 -2.61
C CYS A 34 -7.71 5.46 -2.46
N LYS A 35 -9.04 5.55 -2.54
CA LYS A 35 -9.78 6.80 -2.29
C LYS A 35 -9.87 7.12 -0.79
N LEU A 36 -9.90 6.09 0.05
CA LEU A 36 -10.04 6.23 1.50
C LEU A 36 -8.69 6.48 2.18
N LEU A 37 -7.60 5.90 1.67
CA LEU A 37 -6.25 6.10 2.20
C LEU A 37 -5.72 7.51 1.90
N ASP A 38 -5.24 8.20 2.92
CA ASP A 38 -4.55 9.50 2.80
C ASP A 38 -3.05 9.26 2.53
N PRO A 39 -2.47 9.73 1.41
CA PRO A 39 -1.03 9.57 1.14
C PRO A 39 -0.12 10.06 2.27
N ARG A 40 -0.58 10.99 3.11
CA ARG A 40 0.21 11.57 4.20
C ARG A 40 0.52 10.59 5.34
N VAL A 41 -0.19 9.48 5.44
CA VAL A 41 0.04 8.45 6.48
C VAL A 41 1.21 7.52 6.16
N PHE A 42 1.69 7.53 4.91
CA PHE A 42 2.93 6.86 4.55
C PHE A 42 4.08 7.75 5.01
N GLU A 43 4.89 7.31 5.96
CA GLU A 43 6.07 8.03 6.44
C GLU A 43 7.22 7.90 5.44
N ASP A 44 7.40 6.72 4.85
CA ASP A 44 8.45 6.47 3.87
C ASP A 44 8.13 7.11 2.52
N ALA A 45 9.11 7.88 2.01
CA ALA A 45 8.93 8.62 0.77
C ALA A 45 8.77 7.72 -0.46
N LEU A 46 9.46 6.59 -0.51
CA LEU A 46 9.34 5.63 -1.61
C LEU A 46 7.97 4.96 -1.57
N GLN A 47 7.55 4.46 -0.40
CA GLN A 47 6.25 3.81 -0.23
C GLN A 47 5.08 4.75 -0.52
N ARG A 48 5.18 6.01 -0.09
CA ARG A 48 4.21 7.07 -0.44
C ARG A 48 4.08 7.24 -1.95
N VAL A 49 5.21 7.35 -2.66
CA VAL A 49 5.20 7.48 -4.13
C VAL A 49 4.64 6.25 -4.81
N VAL A 50 4.97 5.05 -4.32
CA VAL A 50 4.38 3.81 -4.84
C VAL A 50 2.86 3.83 -4.68
N PHE A 51 2.34 4.24 -3.51
CA PHE A 51 0.91 4.37 -3.29
C PHE A 51 0.26 5.37 -4.25
N GLU A 52 0.85 6.56 -4.42
CA GLU A 52 0.35 7.59 -5.33
C GLU A 52 0.25 7.06 -6.77
N GLU A 53 1.27 6.34 -7.24
CA GLU A 53 1.26 5.76 -8.59
C GLU A 53 0.23 4.64 -8.73
N ILE A 54 0.03 3.80 -7.69
CA ILE A 54 -1.05 2.80 -7.68
C ILE A 54 -2.43 3.47 -7.78
N ARG A 55 -2.63 4.55 -7.03
CA ARG A 55 -3.88 5.34 -7.05
C ARG A 55 -4.11 5.97 -8.42
N GLU A 56 -3.09 6.56 -9.02
CA GLU A 56 -3.18 7.23 -10.33
C GLU A 56 -3.49 6.24 -11.46
N LEU A 57 -2.94 5.02 -11.40
CA LEU A 57 -3.22 3.97 -12.39
C LEU A 57 -4.67 3.45 -12.35
N GLY A 58 -5.43 3.75 -11.29
CA GLY A 58 -6.86 3.51 -11.24
C GLY A 58 -7.25 2.04 -11.36
N SER A 59 -8.24 1.73 -12.20
CA SER A 59 -8.94 0.43 -12.24
C SER A 59 -8.30 -0.64 -13.16
N ILE A 60 -7.02 -0.52 -13.51
CA ILE A 60 -6.32 -1.53 -14.32
C ILE A 60 -6.20 -2.87 -13.57
N ASP A 61 -6.04 -3.99 -14.27
CA ASP A 61 -5.84 -5.27 -13.58
C ASP A 61 -4.48 -5.32 -12.85
N SER A 62 -4.39 -6.16 -11.81
CA SER A 62 -3.20 -6.21 -10.95
C SER A 62 -1.94 -6.68 -11.68
N ARG A 63 -2.04 -7.44 -12.77
CA ARG A 63 -0.85 -7.83 -13.56
C ARG A 63 -0.32 -6.61 -14.30
N ARG A 64 -1.21 -5.88 -14.99
CA ARG A 64 -0.83 -4.65 -15.69
C ARG A 64 -0.31 -3.57 -14.75
N LEU A 65 -0.90 -3.46 -13.55
CA LEU A 65 -0.40 -2.58 -12.49
C LEU A 65 1.07 -2.87 -12.17
N ARG A 66 1.39 -4.15 -11.89
CA ARG A 66 2.76 -4.58 -11.57
C ARG A 66 3.75 -4.35 -12.70
N GLU A 67 3.32 -4.44 -13.96
CA GLU A 67 4.19 -4.15 -15.11
C GLU A 67 4.54 -2.67 -15.23
N LEU A 68 3.58 -1.77 -14.96
CA LEU A 68 3.74 -0.33 -15.15
C LEU A 68 4.41 0.37 -13.97
N LEU A 69 4.18 -0.13 -12.76
CA LEU A 69 4.58 0.52 -11.51
C LEU A 69 6.10 0.80 -11.43
N PRO A 70 7.02 -0.13 -11.81
CA PRO A 70 8.45 0.14 -11.71
C PRO A 70 8.91 1.36 -12.52
N ALA A 71 8.47 1.45 -13.78
CA ALA A 71 8.83 2.56 -14.66
C ALA A 71 8.29 3.90 -14.15
N ARG A 72 7.08 3.91 -13.57
CA ARG A 72 6.46 5.13 -13.04
C ARG A 72 7.15 5.62 -11.77
N VAL A 73 7.47 4.71 -10.86
CA VAL A 73 8.20 5.03 -9.63
C VAL A 73 9.63 5.51 -9.94
N ALA A 74 10.30 4.88 -10.91
CA ALA A 74 11.60 5.34 -11.41
C ALA A 74 11.55 6.77 -11.95
N ASN A 75 10.53 7.12 -12.75
CA ASN A 75 10.32 8.47 -13.28
C ASN A 75 10.05 9.52 -12.19
N ARG A 76 9.66 9.11 -10.98
CA ARG A 76 9.43 9.98 -9.81
C ARG A 76 10.69 10.17 -8.95
N GLY A 77 11.84 9.64 -9.37
CA GLY A 77 13.13 9.82 -8.70
C GLY A 77 13.63 8.60 -7.92
N PHE A 78 13.02 7.43 -8.08
CA PHE A 78 13.42 6.18 -7.43
C PHE A 78 13.87 5.13 -8.45
N PRO A 79 15.02 5.33 -9.14
CA PRO A 79 15.47 4.45 -10.22
C PRO A 79 15.79 3.02 -9.76
N ASP A 80 16.14 2.85 -8.49
CA ASP A 80 16.51 1.55 -7.90
C ASP A 80 15.32 0.81 -7.29
N PHE A 81 14.08 1.27 -7.54
CA PHE A 81 12.90 0.61 -7.01
C PHE A 81 12.71 -0.80 -7.58
N ASP A 82 12.76 -1.81 -6.70
CA ASP A 82 12.45 -3.19 -7.05
C ASP A 82 11.06 -3.59 -6.53
N LEU A 83 10.12 -3.76 -7.47
CA LEU A 83 8.79 -4.26 -7.17
C LEU A 83 8.82 -5.68 -6.58
N LYS A 84 9.76 -6.53 -6.98
CA LYS A 84 9.86 -7.89 -6.44
C LYS A 84 10.20 -7.86 -4.95
N GLU A 85 11.11 -6.98 -4.54
CA GLU A 85 11.44 -6.77 -3.13
C GLU A 85 10.24 -6.25 -2.33
N LEU A 86 9.49 -5.29 -2.90
CA LEU A 86 8.25 -4.81 -2.27
C LEU A 86 7.27 -5.96 -2.03
N LEU A 87 7.09 -6.84 -3.03
CA LEU A 87 6.13 -7.95 -3.01
C LEU A 87 6.60 -9.19 -2.21
N ALA A 88 7.91 -9.34 -1.96
CA ALA A 88 8.51 -10.46 -1.23
C ALA A 88 7.88 -10.69 0.16
N PRO A 89 7.80 -11.95 0.67
CA PRO A 89 8.58 -13.11 0.23
C PRO A 89 7.93 -14.07 -0.78
N ASN A 90 6.62 -14.07 -1.03
CA ASN A 90 5.97 -15.01 -1.95
C ASN A 90 4.71 -14.39 -2.60
N GLU A 91 4.23 -15.00 -3.69
CA GLU A 91 2.87 -14.77 -4.19
C GLU A 91 1.90 -14.92 -3.02
N VAL A 92 1.19 -13.85 -2.69
CA VAL A 92 0.31 -13.76 -1.52
C VAL A 92 -0.65 -14.95 -1.51
N SER A 93 -0.50 -15.83 -0.53
CA SER A 93 -1.46 -16.90 -0.30
C SER A 93 -2.77 -16.34 0.27
N GLU A 94 -3.86 -17.08 0.14
CA GLU A 94 -5.14 -16.69 0.77
C GLU A 94 -5.02 -16.51 2.29
N LYS A 95 -4.09 -17.19 2.95
CA LYS A 95 -3.88 -16.99 4.40
C LYS A 95 -3.14 -15.69 4.72
N GLU A 96 -2.34 -15.19 3.78
CA GLU A 96 -1.59 -13.94 3.95
C GLU A 96 -2.42 -12.74 3.53
N ILE A 97 -3.39 -12.89 2.60
CA ILE A 97 -4.21 -11.76 2.15
C ILE A 97 -4.98 -11.12 3.31
N ASP A 98 -5.44 -11.93 4.28
CA ASP A 98 -6.13 -11.43 5.47
C ASP A 98 -5.20 -10.55 6.31
N GLN A 99 -3.96 -10.99 6.54
CA GLN A 99 -2.96 -10.19 7.29
C GLN A 99 -2.60 -8.88 6.56
N LEU A 100 -2.51 -8.94 5.23
CA LEU A 100 -2.26 -7.76 4.41
C LEU A 100 -3.48 -6.81 4.41
N PHE A 101 -4.70 -7.36 4.45
CA PHE A 101 -5.92 -6.59 4.57
C PHE A 101 -6.01 -5.89 5.94
N GLU A 102 -5.70 -6.58 7.03
CA GLU A 102 -5.60 -5.98 8.37
C GLU A 102 -4.58 -4.84 8.44
N SER A 103 -3.47 -4.96 7.71
CA SER A 103 -2.49 -3.88 7.59
C SER A 103 -3.09 -2.66 6.87
N ALA A 104 -3.86 -2.89 5.79
CA ALA A 104 -4.54 -1.82 5.08
C ALA A 104 -5.63 -1.15 5.94
N LEU A 105 -6.35 -1.91 6.77
CA LEU A 105 -7.34 -1.37 7.72
C LEU A 105 -6.69 -0.49 8.78
N GLN A 106 -5.60 -0.94 9.39
CA GLN A 106 -4.85 -0.13 10.35
C GLN A 106 -4.34 1.19 9.73
N LEU A 107 -3.84 1.15 8.49
CA LEU A 107 -3.39 2.35 7.79
C LEU A 107 -4.56 3.28 7.38
N LEU A 108 -5.74 2.70 7.10
CA LEU A 108 -6.98 3.45 6.88
C LEU A 108 -7.46 4.16 8.15
N ASP A 109 -7.36 3.52 9.32
CA ASP A 109 -7.71 4.15 10.59
C ASP A 109 -6.81 5.37 10.86
N LEU A 110 -5.52 5.26 10.56
CA LEU A 110 -4.57 6.38 10.62
C LEU A 110 -4.90 7.50 9.63
N SER A 111 -5.56 7.20 8.50
CA SER A 111 -6.02 8.20 7.53
C SER A 111 -7.25 8.98 8.01
N HIS A 112 -7.94 8.48 9.05
CA HIS A 112 -9.17 9.04 9.57
C HIS A 112 -9.19 9.09 11.11
N PRO A 113 -8.25 9.81 11.75
CA PRO A 113 -8.12 9.83 13.22
C PRO A 113 -9.37 10.36 13.94
N ASP A 114 -10.18 11.19 13.27
CA ASP A 114 -11.39 11.82 13.83
C ASP A 114 -12.64 10.92 13.83
N LYS A 115 -12.60 9.71 13.26
CA LYS A 115 -13.76 8.79 13.32
C LYS A 115 -13.98 8.15 14.69
N GLY A 116 -13.08 8.38 15.66
CA GLY A 116 -13.18 7.89 17.04
C GLY A 116 -13.88 8.83 18.04
N LEU A 117 -14.42 9.98 17.63
CA LEU A 117 -14.96 11.01 18.53
C LEU A 117 -16.43 11.40 18.24
N LEU A 118 -17.24 10.44 17.77
CA LEU A 118 -18.70 10.59 17.66
C LEU A 118 -19.44 9.52 18.47
N THR A 119 -19.26 9.59 19.78
CA THR A 119 -20.18 9.15 20.84
C THR A 119 -19.97 10.20 21.94
N GLU A 120 -20.90 11.06 22.32
CA GLU A 120 -22.36 10.97 22.48
C GLU A 120 -23.04 12.32 22.18
#